data_AF-A0A9P8LB45-F1
#
_entry.id   AF-A0A9P8LB45-F1
#
_cell.length_a   1.000
_cell.length_b   1.000
_cell.length_c   1.000
_cell.angle_alpha   90.00
_cell.angle_beta   90.00
_cell.angle_gamma   90.00
#
_symmetry.space_group_name_H-M   'P 1'
#
loop_
_entity.id
_entity.type
_entity.pdbx_description
1 polymer ?
#
loop_
_entity_poly.entity_id
_entity_poly.type
_entity_poly.pdbx_seq_one_letter_code
_entity_poly.pdbx_strand_id
1 'polypeptide(L)'
;MAPNHISLSWLEQNLWSKIPEAIFTQTPILLDVRDCLRKTYAEEPKSLPASSLTEGDVRKIFGLENWPLQDLWSSQDLGSLDSDEIKKIPNILSEWLALSRCAFGDPPKGAPLNGARARAILDMILICLLSEEKKQGCQQTSSRTGPAAPQTISSTAPIVFEQDRPTTPKDLSLRFKTELECPVTYNGEQYLLRGVADYSIWYPDGNSRSTNLNLTIVDAKEIGTSETMRGQLLAYMAIIHRARIEQGKQNSTVYGIATDSNLFRFLKIDDGGRVYQSKIMEWEAGEGPLVCSYIRYIIRTAVASSSSTPSLKPDEVKKATLTSFKPDVRGFDFNVSPFDYDTDPSDDDSSEIPPLPSLPLEGTNGIYVRFLK
;
A
#
# COMPACT_ATOMS: atom_id res chain seq x y z
N MET A 1 16.18 -12.26 -12.97
CA MET A 1 17.04 -12.59 -11.81
C MET A 1 17.60 -11.26 -11.31
N ALA A 2 17.10 -10.75 -10.17
CA ALA A 2 17.69 -9.55 -9.57
C ALA A 2 19.16 -9.86 -9.21
N PRO A 3 20.10 -8.91 -9.39
CA PRO A 3 21.47 -9.14 -9.00
C PRO A 3 21.49 -9.37 -7.48
N ASN A 4 21.93 -10.56 -7.07
CA ASN A 4 22.16 -10.88 -5.66
C ASN A 4 23.09 -9.80 -5.10
N HIS A 5 22.56 -8.94 -4.25
CA HIS A 5 23.35 -7.89 -3.63
C HIS A 5 24.31 -8.56 -2.64
N ILE A 6 25.55 -8.76 -3.07
CA ILE A 6 26.61 -9.33 -2.24
C ILE A 6 26.98 -8.26 -1.21
N SER A 7 26.60 -8.46 0.06
CA SER A 7 27.00 -7.58 1.16
C SER A 7 28.41 -7.92 1.64
N LEU A 8 29.07 -6.95 2.29
CA LEU A 8 30.37 -7.19 2.93
C LEU A 8 30.27 -8.30 3.99
N SER A 9 29.18 -8.33 4.77
CA SER A 9 28.92 -9.40 5.74
C SER A 9 28.78 -10.77 5.08
N TRP A 10 28.14 -10.84 3.90
CA TRP A 10 28.05 -12.07 3.14
C TRP A 10 29.42 -12.51 2.63
N LEU A 11 30.24 -11.58 2.10
CA LEU A 11 31.60 -11.87 1.63
C LEU A 11 32.47 -12.41 2.77
N GLU A 12 32.44 -11.76 3.93
CA GLU A 12 33.19 -12.21 5.11
C GLU A 12 32.75 -13.62 5.54
N GLN A 13 31.44 -13.89 5.59
CA GLN A 13 30.90 -15.17 6.06
C GLN A 13 31.02 -16.32 5.05
N ASN A 14 30.96 -16.05 3.74
CA ASN A 14 30.84 -17.10 2.71
C ASN A 14 32.05 -17.24 1.81
N LEU A 15 32.83 -16.17 1.61
CA LEU A 15 34.02 -16.16 0.77
C LEU A 15 35.29 -16.14 1.62
N TRP A 16 35.47 -15.08 2.42
CA TRP A 16 36.72 -14.86 3.13
C TRP A 16 36.94 -15.84 4.28
N SER A 17 35.88 -16.25 4.99
CA SER A 17 35.95 -17.29 6.02
C SER A 17 36.42 -18.66 5.53
N LYS A 18 36.25 -18.95 4.22
CA LYS A 18 36.62 -20.23 3.61
C LYS A 18 38.06 -20.27 3.11
N ILE A 19 38.75 -19.13 3.07
CA ILE A 19 40.13 -19.03 2.62
C ILE A 19 41.04 -19.04 3.87
N PRO A 20 41.91 -20.06 4.05
CA PRO A 20 42.84 -20.09 5.17
C PRO A 20 43.77 -18.87 5.20
N GLU A 21 44.08 -18.33 6.38
CA GLU A 21 44.92 -17.13 6.50
C GLU A 21 46.35 -17.27 5.95
N ALA A 22 46.86 -18.49 5.86
CA ALA A 22 48.13 -18.76 5.19
C ALA A 22 48.10 -18.39 3.69
N ILE A 23 46.94 -18.50 3.03
CA ILE A 23 46.79 -18.18 1.60
C ILE A 23 46.85 -16.67 1.37
N PHE A 24 46.22 -15.87 2.23
CA PHE A 24 46.31 -14.41 2.16
C PHE A 24 47.75 -13.94 2.31
N THR A 25 48.52 -14.57 3.21
CA THR A 25 49.95 -14.25 3.42
C THR A 25 50.81 -14.60 2.20
N GLN A 26 50.47 -15.68 1.49
CA GLN A 26 51.21 -16.14 0.29
C GLN A 26 50.75 -15.44 -1.00
N THR A 27 49.59 -14.79 -0.98
CA THR A 27 48.93 -14.23 -2.17
C THR A 27 48.52 -12.78 -1.91
N PRO A 28 49.45 -11.81 -2.02
CA PRO A 28 49.20 -10.40 -1.72
C PRO A 28 48.00 -9.80 -2.45
N ILE A 29 47.73 -10.25 -3.68
CA ILE A 29 46.58 -9.77 -4.47
C ILE A 29 45.23 -10.10 -3.80
N LEU A 30 45.10 -11.18 -3.04
CA LEU A 30 43.87 -11.49 -2.31
C LEU A 30 43.65 -10.56 -1.11
N LEU A 31 44.74 -10.14 -0.45
CA LEU A 31 44.69 -9.11 0.59
C LEU A 31 44.25 -7.77 -0.01
N ASP A 32 44.86 -7.35 -1.12
CA ASP A 32 44.51 -6.12 -1.81
C ASP A 32 43.04 -6.11 -2.28
N VAL A 33 42.54 -7.22 -2.82
CA VAL A 33 41.13 -7.35 -3.21
C VAL A 33 40.21 -7.30 -1.98
N ARG A 34 40.55 -8.00 -0.90
CA ARG A 34 39.76 -7.99 0.36
C ARG A 34 39.71 -6.58 0.96
N ASP A 35 40.84 -5.89 1.03
CA ASP A 35 40.94 -4.55 1.60
C ASP A 35 40.32 -3.49 0.69
N CYS A 36 40.44 -3.65 -0.63
CA CYS A 36 39.73 -2.83 -1.61
C CYS A 36 38.22 -2.97 -1.44
N LEU A 37 37.69 -4.19 -1.38
CA LEU A 37 36.27 -4.43 -1.15
C LEU A 37 35.84 -3.90 0.22
N ARG A 38 36.60 -4.13 1.29
CA ARG A 38 36.30 -3.51 2.60
C ARG A 38 36.24 -2.01 2.50
N LYS A 39 37.20 -1.36 1.85
CA LYS A 39 37.19 0.10 1.68
C LYS A 39 35.99 0.58 0.86
N THR A 40 35.69 -0.10 -0.24
CA THR A 40 34.54 0.21 -1.10
C THR A 40 33.20 0.01 -0.39
N TYR A 41 33.09 -0.99 0.51
CA TYR A 41 31.86 -1.29 1.25
C TYR A 41 31.79 -0.66 2.65
N ALA A 42 32.90 -0.14 3.18
CA ALA A 42 32.97 0.54 4.48
C ALA A 42 32.50 2.00 4.38
N GLU A 43 32.57 2.60 3.20
CA GLU A 43 31.90 3.87 2.94
C GLU A 43 30.40 3.58 2.79
N GLU A 44 29.63 3.83 3.86
CA GLU A 44 28.17 3.77 3.76
C GLU A 44 27.72 4.70 2.61
N PRO A 45 26.89 4.20 1.67
CA PRO A 45 26.43 5.02 0.58
C PRO A 45 25.70 6.24 1.15
N LYS A 46 26.02 7.42 0.61
CA LYS A 46 25.41 8.68 1.05
C LYS A 46 23.88 8.52 1.04
N SER A 47 23.24 8.82 2.16
CA SER A 47 21.78 8.72 2.27
C SER A 47 21.12 9.90 1.55
N LEU A 48 20.14 9.61 0.71
CA LEU A 48 19.33 10.62 0.02
C LEU A 48 17.87 10.44 0.45
N PRO A 49 17.30 11.34 1.26
CA PRO A 49 15.91 11.20 1.68
C PRO A 49 14.97 11.56 0.53
N ALA A 50 13.98 10.70 0.25
CA ALA A 50 13.00 10.93 -0.81
C ALA A 50 12.21 12.24 -0.65
N SER A 51 12.00 12.71 0.57
CA SER A 51 11.36 13.99 0.87
C SER A 51 12.17 15.22 0.45
N SER A 52 13.46 15.04 0.11
CA SER A 52 14.32 16.13 -0.38
C SER A 52 14.28 16.30 -1.90
N LEU A 53 13.64 15.38 -2.62
CA LEU A 53 13.62 15.39 -4.07
C LEU A 53 12.39 16.13 -4.60
N THR A 54 12.60 16.97 -5.61
CA THR A 54 11.50 17.50 -6.40
C THR A 54 10.99 16.44 -7.37
N GLU A 55 9.80 16.65 -7.94
CA GLU A 55 9.31 15.76 -9.00
C GLU A 55 10.27 15.68 -10.19
N GLY A 56 10.89 16.81 -10.57
CA GLY A 56 11.86 16.88 -11.65
C GLY A 56 13.11 16.02 -11.38
N ASP A 57 13.59 16.04 -10.13
CA ASP A 57 14.74 15.22 -9.73
C ASP A 57 14.41 13.74 -9.84
N VAL A 58 13.24 13.31 -9.34
CA VAL A 58 12.81 11.91 -9.41
C VAL A 58 12.70 11.46 -10.86
N ARG A 59 12.07 12.25 -11.73
CA ARG A 59 11.94 11.92 -13.15
C ARG A 59 13.31 11.74 -13.80
N LYS A 60 14.26 12.62 -13.51
CA LYS A 60 15.64 12.52 -14.02
C LYS A 60 16.37 11.28 -13.50
N ILE A 61 16.28 11.00 -12.19
CA ILE A 61 16.93 9.86 -11.55
C ILE A 61 16.40 8.52 -12.09
N PHE A 62 15.10 8.44 -12.37
CA PHE A 62 14.44 7.20 -12.76
C PHE A 62 14.15 7.09 -14.27
N GLY A 63 14.47 8.12 -15.06
CA GLY A 63 14.18 8.14 -16.49
C GLY A 63 12.68 8.13 -16.81
N LEU A 64 11.86 8.77 -15.98
CA LEU A 64 10.41 8.79 -16.17
C LEU A 64 10.00 9.81 -17.23
N GLU A 65 9.06 9.43 -18.09
CA GLU A 65 8.61 10.28 -19.19
C GLU A 65 7.73 11.43 -18.70
N ASN A 66 7.97 12.64 -19.23
CA ASN A 66 7.06 13.76 -19.11
C ASN A 66 5.87 13.51 -20.05
N TRP A 67 4.85 12.85 -19.53
CA TRP A 67 3.55 12.83 -20.19
C TRP A 67 2.83 14.16 -19.87
N PRO A 68 2.21 14.82 -20.86
CA PRO A 68 1.39 16.00 -20.59
C PRO A 68 0.37 15.68 -19.49
N LEU A 69 -0.02 16.69 -18.71
CA LEU A 69 -1.05 16.61 -17.68
C LEU A 69 -2.39 16.18 -18.30
N GLN A 70 -2.49 14.90 -18.59
CA GLN A 70 -3.71 14.24 -18.98
C GLN A 70 -4.25 13.67 -17.69
N ASP A 71 -5.48 14.07 -17.35
CA ASP A 71 -6.15 13.57 -16.17
C ASP A 71 -6.13 12.04 -16.22
N LEU A 72 -5.58 11.43 -15.15
CA LEU A 72 -5.39 9.99 -14.99
C LEU A 72 -6.63 9.20 -15.42
N TRP A 73 -7.80 9.77 -15.15
CA TRP A 73 -9.11 9.17 -15.39
C TRP A 73 -9.73 9.56 -16.74
N SER A 74 -9.15 10.51 -17.46
CA SER A 74 -9.57 10.92 -18.80
C SER A 74 -8.80 10.20 -19.92
N SER A 75 -7.73 9.48 -19.59
CA SER A 75 -7.00 8.62 -20.53
C SER A 75 -7.86 7.42 -20.92
N GLN A 76 -7.98 7.15 -22.23
CA GLN A 76 -8.64 5.96 -22.78
C GLN A 76 -8.09 4.65 -22.18
N ASP A 77 -6.84 4.65 -21.69
CA ASP A 77 -6.16 3.48 -21.15
C ASP A 77 -6.57 3.12 -19.71
N LEU A 78 -7.18 4.06 -18.97
CA LEU A 78 -7.74 3.78 -17.64
C LEU A 78 -9.27 3.86 -17.60
N GLY A 79 -9.86 4.63 -18.51
CA GLY A 79 -11.29 4.91 -18.53
C GLY A 79 -11.73 5.76 -17.34
N SER A 80 -12.59 6.75 -17.60
CA SER A 80 -13.38 7.32 -16.53
C SER A 80 -14.24 6.21 -15.95
N LEU A 81 -14.39 6.17 -14.61
CA LEU A 81 -15.38 5.28 -14.01
C LEU A 81 -16.75 5.67 -14.58
N ASP A 82 -17.45 4.72 -15.18
CA ASP A 82 -18.83 4.95 -15.62
C ASP A 82 -19.72 5.22 -14.39
N SER A 83 -20.87 5.86 -14.59
CA SER A 83 -21.79 6.20 -13.48
C SER A 83 -22.14 4.99 -12.61
N ASP A 84 -22.18 3.80 -13.21
CA ASP A 84 -22.56 2.54 -12.58
C ASP A 84 -21.40 1.89 -11.79
N GLU A 85 -20.17 2.34 -12.07
CA GLU A 85 -18.95 1.93 -11.38
C GLU A 85 -18.71 2.77 -10.12
N ILE A 86 -19.25 4.00 -10.07
CA ILE A 86 -19.22 4.84 -8.88
C ILE A 86 -20.05 4.16 -7.78
N LYS A 87 -19.35 3.64 -6.78
CA LYS A 87 -19.98 2.99 -5.64
C LYS A 87 -20.31 4.02 -4.57
N LYS A 88 -21.46 3.81 -3.94
CA LYS A 88 -21.81 4.53 -2.71
C LYS A 88 -20.77 4.26 -1.65
N ILE A 89 -20.56 5.25 -0.77
CA ILE A 89 -19.77 5.06 0.44
C ILE A 89 -20.42 3.95 1.26
N PRO A 90 -19.66 2.95 1.73
CA PRO A 90 -20.17 1.91 2.61
C PRO A 90 -20.90 2.51 3.81
N ASN A 91 -22.05 1.97 4.21
CA ASN A 91 -22.82 2.49 5.34
C ASN A 91 -21.97 2.54 6.61
N ILE A 92 -21.21 1.48 6.89
CA ILE A 92 -20.30 1.40 8.03
C ILE A 92 -19.23 2.50 8.01
N LEU A 93 -18.71 2.85 6.82
CA LEU A 93 -17.74 3.93 6.69
C LEU A 93 -18.41 5.28 6.95
N SER A 94 -19.62 5.49 6.43
CA SER A 94 -20.40 6.70 6.67
C SER A 94 -20.69 6.91 8.17
N GLU A 95 -21.08 5.83 8.87
CA GLU A 95 -21.32 5.84 10.32
C GLU A 95 -20.05 6.15 11.11
N TRP A 96 -18.93 5.50 10.78
CA TRP A 96 -17.65 5.73 11.46
C TRP A 96 -17.13 7.14 11.24
N LEU A 97 -17.28 7.68 10.03
CA LEU A 97 -16.91 9.06 9.75
C LEU A 97 -17.81 10.03 10.51
N ALA A 98 -19.11 9.79 10.61
CA ALA A 98 -20.02 10.60 11.43
C ALA A 98 -19.62 10.56 12.92
N LEU A 99 -19.33 9.37 13.47
CA LEU A 99 -18.85 9.22 14.84
C LEU A 99 -17.52 9.95 15.07
N SER A 100 -16.59 9.88 14.11
CA SER A 100 -15.32 10.60 14.20
C SER A 100 -15.53 12.12 14.26
N ARG A 101 -16.51 12.66 13.52
CA ARG A 101 -16.86 14.10 13.57
C ARG A 101 -17.41 14.48 14.94
N CYS A 102 -18.24 13.63 15.55
CA CYS A 102 -18.71 13.84 16.92
C CYS A 102 -17.56 13.82 17.94
N ALA A 103 -16.60 12.92 17.80
CA ALA A 103 -15.49 12.77 18.75
C ALA A 103 -14.44 13.89 18.63
N PHE A 104 -14.09 14.29 17.41
CA PHE A 104 -13.05 15.30 17.17
C PHE A 104 -13.59 16.72 16.98
N GLY A 105 -14.91 16.89 16.90
CA GLY A 105 -15.57 18.13 16.49
C GLY A 105 -15.37 18.46 15.01
N ASP A 106 -16.04 19.49 14.50
CA ASP A 106 -15.73 20.02 13.17
C ASP A 106 -14.46 20.88 13.23
N PRO A 107 -13.53 20.73 12.28
CA PRO A 107 -12.40 21.64 12.21
C PRO A 107 -12.94 23.05 11.91
N PRO A 108 -12.32 24.11 12.47
CA PRO A 108 -12.61 25.48 12.03
C PRO A 108 -12.48 25.57 10.51
N LYS A 109 -13.37 26.34 9.85
CA LYS A 109 -13.31 26.50 8.39
C LYS A 109 -11.90 26.95 7.97
N GLY A 110 -11.27 26.18 7.09
CA GLY A 110 -9.93 26.45 6.57
C GLY A 110 -8.76 26.06 7.49
N ALA A 111 -9.02 25.47 8.66
CA ALA A 111 -7.96 24.95 9.52
C ALA A 111 -7.48 23.56 9.04
N PRO A 112 -6.18 23.24 9.20
CA PRO A 112 -5.68 21.90 8.93
C PRO A 112 -6.41 20.88 9.80
N LEU A 113 -6.67 19.71 9.23
CA LEU A 113 -6.93 18.53 10.05
C LEU A 113 -5.68 18.23 10.89
N ASN A 114 -5.89 17.95 12.17
CA ASN A 114 -4.83 17.39 13.01
C ASN A 114 -4.37 16.08 12.35
N GLY A 115 -3.06 15.90 12.16
CA GLY A 115 -2.50 14.69 11.53
C GLY A 115 -2.93 13.38 12.19
N ALA A 116 -3.23 13.37 13.50
CA ALA A 116 -3.81 12.20 14.16
C ALA A 116 -5.23 11.88 13.67
N ARG A 117 -6.06 12.91 13.47
CA ARG A 117 -7.41 12.76 12.90
C ARG A 117 -7.35 12.37 11.43
N ALA A 118 -6.44 12.96 10.66
CA ALA A 118 -6.27 12.62 9.25
C ALA A 118 -5.94 11.14 9.06
N ARG A 119 -5.00 10.61 9.86
CA ARG A 119 -4.69 9.17 9.87
C ARG A 119 -5.85 8.32 10.31
N ALA A 120 -6.58 8.70 11.36
CA ALA A 120 -7.74 7.93 11.80
C ALA A 120 -8.81 7.82 10.69
N ILE A 121 -9.09 8.91 9.98
CA ILE A 121 -10.00 8.92 8.83
C ILE A 121 -9.47 8.01 7.72
N LEU A 122 -8.18 8.14 7.37
CA LEU A 122 -7.57 7.35 6.32
C LEU A 122 -7.55 5.84 6.67
N ASP A 123 -7.27 5.49 7.92
CA ASP A 123 -7.34 4.11 8.44
C ASP A 123 -8.75 3.54 8.23
N MET A 124 -9.80 4.29 8.61
CA MET A 124 -11.19 3.87 8.43
C MET A 124 -11.53 3.64 6.95
N ILE A 125 -11.14 4.56 6.07
CA ILE A 125 -11.35 4.43 4.62
C ILE A 125 -10.66 3.16 4.11
N LEU A 126 -9.37 3.00 4.37
CA LEU A 126 -8.58 1.88 3.83
C LEU A 126 -9.05 0.53 4.37
N ILE A 127 -9.33 0.42 5.67
CA ILE A 127 -9.80 -0.82 6.30
C ILE A 127 -11.18 -1.21 5.74
N CYS A 128 -12.12 -0.26 5.66
CA CYS A 128 -13.45 -0.53 5.13
C CYS A 128 -13.38 -1.04 3.69
N LEU A 129 -12.70 -0.29 2.82
CA LEU A 129 -12.61 -0.63 1.40
C LEU A 129 -11.90 -1.98 1.20
N LEU A 130 -10.78 -2.23 1.87
CA LEU A 130 -10.09 -3.52 1.80
C LEU A 130 -10.95 -4.68 2.31
N SER A 131 -11.69 -4.48 3.41
CA SER A 131 -12.55 -5.52 3.97
C SER A 131 -13.67 -5.92 3.01
N GLU A 132 -14.24 -4.96 2.30
CA GLU A 132 -15.29 -5.21 1.32
C GLU A 132 -14.76 -5.87 0.05
N GLU A 133 -13.58 -5.46 -0.44
CA GLU A 133 -12.93 -6.14 -1.56
C GLU A 133 -12.64 -7.61 -1.22
N LYS A 134 -12.17 -7.89 0.00
CA LYS A 134 -11.98 -9.27 0.47
C LYS A 134 -13.28 -10.06 0.52
N LYS A 135 -14.37 -9.47 1.05
CA LYS A 135 -15.69 -10.12 1.12
C LYS A 135 -16.25 -10.43 -0.27
N GLN A 136 -16.10 -9.49 -1.22
CA GLN A 136 -16.53 -9.69 -2.61
C GLN A 136 -15.79 -10.85 -3.28
N GLY A 137 -14.48 -10.98 -3.03
CA GLY A 137 -13.68 -12.12 -3.50
C GLY A 137 -14.18 -13.47 -2.99
N CYS A 138 -14.56 -13.57 -1.71
CA CYS A 138 -15.07 -14.82 -1.11
C CYS A 138 -16.47 -15.23 -1.61
N GLN A 139 -17.33 -14.27 -1.95
CA GLN A 139 -18.68 -14.57 -2.43
C GLN A 139 -18.69 -15.10 -3.87
N GLN A 140 -17.74 -14.66 -4.72
CA GLN A 140 -17.62 -15.12 -6.10
C GLN A 140 -17.09 -16.56 -6.22
N THR A 141 -16.29 -17.03 -5.26
CA THR A 141 -15.80 -18.42 -5.25
C THR A 141 -16.87 -19.41 -4.83
N SER A 142 -17.79 -19.00 -3.95
CA SER A 142 -18.82 -19.88 -3.38
C SER A 142 -20.01 -20.14 -4.32
N SER A 143 -20.30 -19.23 -5.24
CA SER A 143 -21.43 -19.36 -6.18
C SER A 143 -21.13 -20.24 -7.41
N ARG A 144 -19.89 -20.71 -7.56
CA ARG A 144 -19.44 -21.51 -8.72
C ARG A 144 -19.55 -23.03 -8.51
N THR A 145 -19.82 -23.48 -7.29
CA THR A 145 -20.20 -24.87 -6.98
C THR A 145 -21.72 -25.00 -6.95
N GLY A 146 -22.32 -25.25 -8.11
CA GLY A 146 -23.72 -25.70 -8.18
C GLY A 146 -23.91 -27.09 -7.52
N PRO A 147 -25.14 -27.45 -7.12
CA PRO A 147 -25.41 -28.74 -6.51
C PRO A 147 -25.13 -29.86 -7.51
N ALA A 148 -24.29 -30.81 -7.11
CA ALA A 148 -23.94 -31.98 -7.90
C ALA A 148 -25.19 -32.79 -8.25
N ALA A 149 -25.52 -32.88 -9.53
CA ALA A 149 -26.40 -33.93 -10.03
C ALA A 149 -25.68 -35.28 -9.84
N PRO A 150 -26.38 -36.35 -9.41
CA PRO A 150 -25.76 -37.65 -9.22
C PRO A 150 -25.40 -38.24 -10.59
N GLN A 151 -24.10 -38.28 -10.92
CA GLN A 151 -23.61 -38.95 -12.13
C GLN A 151 -23.26 -40.40 -11.83
N THR A 152 -23.86 -41.26 -12.64
CA THR A 152 -23.63 -42.69 -12.77
C THR A 152 -22.19 -42.96 -13.19
N ILE A 153 -21.55 -43.93 -12.52
CA ILE A 153 -20.17 -44.33 -12.72
C ILE A 153 -20.06 -45.04 -14.07
N SER A 154 -19.28 -44.49 -15.01
CA SER A 154 -18.72 -45.28 -16.11
C SER A 154 -17.27 -44.87 -16.34
N SER A 155 -16.41 -45.87 -16.21
CA SER A 155 -14.95 -45.82 -16.21
C SER A 155 -14.40 -45.68 -17.64
N THR A 156 -13.67 -44.61 -17.89
CA THR A 156 -12.53 -44.57 -18.82
C THR A 156 -11.71 -43.31 -18.51
N ALA A 157 -10.45 -43.49 -18.10
CA ALA A 157 -9.57 -42.41 -17.65
C ALA A 157 -9.15 -41.49 -18.81
N PRO A 158 -9.22 -40.15 -18.64
CA PRO A 158 -8.52 -39.23 -19.52
C PRO A 158 -7.22 -38.71 -18.86
N ILE A 159 -6.23 -38.49 -19.72
CA ILE A 159 -4.98 -37.78 -19.47
C ILE A 159 -5.31 -36.40 -18.88
N VAL A 160 -4.88 -36.15 -17.64
CA VAL A 160 -5.07 -34.87 -16.96
C VAL A 160 -4.03 -33.89 -17.50
N PHE A 161 -4.44 -33.03 -18.44
CA PHE A 161 -3.83 -31.72 -18.56
C PHE A 161 -4.21 -30.93 -17.32
N GLU A 162 -3.20 -30.49 -16.57
CA GLU A 162 -3.35 -29.65 -15.38
C GLU A 162 -3.79 -28.24 -15.82
N GLN A 163 -5.04 -28.11 -16.26
CA GLN A 163 -5.66 -26.84 -16.62
C GLN A 163 -6.29 -26.22 -15.38
N ASP A 164 -5.73 -25.07 -14.97
CA ASP A 164 -6.33 -24.01 -14.16
C ASP A 164 -7.26 -24.46 -13.03
N ARG A 165 -6.67 -24.83 -11.87
CA ARG A 165 -7.38 -24.59 -10.62
C ARG A 165 -7.62 -23.08 -10.49
N PRO A 166 -8.84 -22.62 -10.18
CA PRO A 166 -9.05 -21.22 -9.85
C PRO A 166 -8.19 -20.91 -8.63
N THR A 167 -7.10 -20.16 -8.85
CA THR A 167 -6.27 -19.66 -7.77
C THR A 167 -7.19 -18.86 -6.85
N THR A 168 -7.27 -19.27 -5.59
CA THR A 168 -7.92 -18.51 -4.52
C THR A 168 -7.48 -17.05 -4.62
N PRO A 169 -8.40 -16.07 -4.52
CA PRO A 169 -8.04 -14.66 -4.58
C PRO A 169 -6.84 -14.39 -3.67
N LYS A 170 -5.75 -13.87 -4.24
CA LYS A 170 -4.53 -13.61 -3.47
C LYS A 170 -4.88 -12.65 -2.33
N ASP A 171 -4.50 -13.02 -1.11
CA ASP A 171 -4.78 -12.22 0.07
C ASP A 171 -4.18 -10.81 -0.07
N LEU A 172 -4.94 -9.77 0.25
CA LEU A 172 -4.39 -8.42 0.33
C LEU A 172 -3.96 -8.12 1.76
N SER A 173 -2.77 -7.52 1.92
CA SER A 173 -2.27 -7.01 3.19
C SER A 173 -2.14 -5.49 3.11
N LEU A 174 -2.72 -4.79 4.09
CA LEU A 174 -2.35 -3.41 4.41
C LEU A 174 -1.12 -3.44 5.32
N ARG A 175 -0.15 -2.55 5.08
CA ARG A 175 0.93 -2.29 6.03
C ARG A 175 1.09 -0.80 6.26
N PHE A 176 1.58 -0.50 7.43
CA PHE A 176 1.92 0.84 7.87
C PHE A 176 3.44 1.00 7.85
N LYS A 177 3.92 2.22 7.59
CA LYS A 177 5.35 2.60 7.71
C LYS A 177 6.28 1.65 6.96
N THR A 178 6.12 1.61 5.64
CA THR A 178 6.91 0.74 4.77
C THR A 178 8.19 1.42 4.35
N GLU A 179 9.32 0.86 4.77
CA GLU A 179 10.64 1.30 4.34
C GLU A 179 10.87 0.97 2.86
N LEU A 180 11.33 1.95 2.12
CA LEU A 180 11.67 1.86 0.71
C LEU A 180 13.10 2.37 0.53
N GLU A 181 13.89 1.60 -0.21
CA GLU A 181 15.26 1.98 -0.53
C GLU A 181 15.64 1.56 -1.95
N CYS A 182 16.48 2.37 -2.60
CA CYS A 182 17.01 2.06 -3.92
C CYS A 182 18.35 2.78 -4.15
N PRO A 183 19.40 2.09 -4.63
CA PRO A 183 20.60 2.77 -5.08
C PRO A 183 20.30 3.64 -6.31
N VAL A 184 20.78 4.87 -6.30
CA VAL A 184 20.56 5.86 -7.37
C VAL A 184 21.83 6.67 -7.64
N THR A 185 21.97 7.16 -8.86
CA THR A 185 22.95 8.20 -9.19
C THR A 185 22.24 9.55 -9.21
N TYR A 186 22.71 10.49 -8.40
CA TYR A 186 22.17 11.84 -8.31
C TYR A 186 23.31 12.85 -8.35
N ASN A 187 23.24 13.83 -9.26
CA ASN A 187 24.31 14.81 -9.51
C ASN A 187 25.71 14.20 -9.71
N GLY A 188 25.78 13.03 -10.33
CA GLY A 188 27.04 12.33 -10.63
C GLY A 188 27.61 11.50 -9.48
N GLU A 189 26.98 11.51 -8.30
CA GLU A 189 27.39 10.69 -7.15
C GLU A 189 26.40 9.55 -6.89
N GLN A 190 26.89 8.47 -6.26
CA GLN A 190 26.05 7.36 -5.83
C GLN A 190 25.42 7.64 -4.46
N TYR A 191 24.11 7.45 -4.37
CA TYR A 191 23.33 7.59 -3.16
C TYR A 191 22.46 6.36 -2.94
N LEU A 192 22.12 6.12 -1.67
CA LEU A 192 21.01 5.24 -1.32
C LEU A 192 19.77 6.11 -1.05
N LEU A 193 18.86 6.14 -2.03
CA LEU A 193 17.58 6.82 -1.88
C LEU A 193 16.74 6.05 -0.87
N ARG A 194 16.23 6.73 0.16
CA ARG A 194 15.45 6.12 1.25
C ARG A 194 14.18 6.89 1.54
N GLY A 195 13.15 6.18 1.99
CA GLY A 195 12.04 6.79 2.69
C GLY A 195 11.06 5.78 3.27
N VAL A 196 9.99 6.30 3.87
CA VAL A 196 9.02 5.49 4.60
C VAL A 196 7.63 5.91 4.13
N ALA A 197 6.96 5.03 3.39
CA ALA A 197 5.57 5.24 3.01
C ALA A 197 4.66 5.04 4.22
N ASP A 198 3.67 5.92 4.40
CA ASP A 198 2.74 5.84 5.52
C ASP A 198 1.89 4.58 5.43
N TYR A 199 1.37 4.29 4.23
CA TYR A 199 0.64 3.08 3.95
C TYR A 199 1.07 2.44 2.64
N SER A 200 0.87 1.14 2.56
CA SER A 200 1.14 0.34 1.38
C SER A 200 0.21 -0.86 1.35
N ILE A 201 -0.22 -1.23 0.14
CA ILE A 201 -1.05 -2.41 -0.10
C ILE A 201 -0.26 -3.40 -0.96
N TRP A 202 -0.23 -4.65 -0.47
CA TRP A 202 0.65 -5.71 -0.93
C TRP A 202 -0.18 -6.97 -1.10
N TYR A 203 0.25 -7.82 -2.02
CA TYR A 203 -0.14 -9.23 -2.02
C TYR A 203 1.05 -10.08 -1.54
N PRO A 204 0.84 -11.09 -0.70
CA PRO A 204 1.85 -12.08 -0.42
C PRO A 204 2.03 -12.93 -1.68
N ASP A 205 3.14 -12.71 -2.37
CA ASP A 205 3.72 -13.70 -3.28
C ASP A 205 5.03 -14.14 -2.64
N GLY A 206 5.20 -15.45 -2.42
CA GLY A 206 6.15 -16.04 -1.48
C GLY A 206 7.64 -15.81 -1.78
N ASN A 207 8.00 -14.90 -2.68
CA ASN A 207 9.35 -14.81 -3.24
C ASN A 207 10.06 -13.44 -3.18
N SER A 208 9.49 -12.35 -2.65
CA SER A 208 10.27 -11.18 -2.16
C SER A 208 9.38 -10.02 -1.65
N ARG A 209 9.89 -9.29 -0.64
CA ARG A 209 9.21 -8.20 0.08
C ARG A 209 8.86 -6.97 -0.77
N SER A 210 9.63 -6.64 -1.80
CA SER A 210 9.46 -5.39 -2.58
C SER A 210 8.66 -5.56 -3.88
N THR A 211 8.40 -6.80 -4.30
CA THR A 211 7.93 -7.13 -5.67
C THR A 211 6.42 -7.07 -5.85
N ASN A 212 5.71 -6.99 -4.74
CA ASN A 212 4.28 -7.23 -4.67
C ASN A 212 3.49 -5.99 -4.23
N LEU A 213 4.16 -4.84 -4.22
CA LEU A 213 3.58 -3.58 -3.84
C LEU A 213 3.07 -2.89 -5.12
N ASN A 214 1.76 -2.65 -5.17
CA ASN A 214 1.11 -2.01 -6.33
C ASN A 214 0.46 -0.68 -5.97
N LEU A 215 0.24 -0.41 -4.67
CA LEU A 215 -0.26 0.87 -4.18
C LEU A 215 0.58 1.36 -3.01
N THR A 216 1.10 2.58 -3.14
CA THR A 216 1.74 3.35 -2.07
C THR A 216 0.89 4.56 -1.72
N ILE A 217 0.77 4.88 -0.44
CA ILE A 217 0.05 6.06 0.02
C ILE A 217 0.98 6.88 0.90
N VAL A 218 1.04 8.17 0.60
CA VAL A 218 1.75 9.16 1.41
C VAL A 218 0.71 10.06 2.08
N ASP A 219 0.76 10.07 3.40
CA ASP A 219 -0.08 10.91 4.26
C ASP A 219 0.57 12.29 4.38
N ALA A 220 -0.16 13.32 3.95
CA ALA A 220 0.25 14.70 4.06
C ALA A 220 0.30 15.10 5.54
N LYS A 221 1.41 15.67 5.97
CA LYS A 221 1.49 16.30 7.29
C LYS A 221 1.05 17.77 7.27
N GLU A 222 0.90 18.36 6.08
CA GLU A 222 0.51 19.76 5.87
C GLU A 222 -0.67 19.84 4.92
N ILE A 223 -1.47 20.92 5.02
CA ILE A 223 -2.67 21.12 4.19
C ILE A 223 -2.27 21.20 2.71
N GLY A 224 -2.97 20.44 1.88
CA GLY A 224 -2.80 20.51 0.44
C GLY A 224 -1.72 19.57 -0.10
N THR A 225 -1.94 19.12 -1.33
CA THR A 225 -0.98 18.27 -2.03
C THR A 225 0.16 19.14 -2.57
N SER A 226 1.12 19.49 -1.71
CA SER A 226 2.26 20.33 -2.10
C SER A 226 3.15 19.66 -3.16
N GLU A 227 3.91 20.44 -3.92
CA GLU A 227 4.89 19.90 -4.88
C GLU A 227 5.93 18.98 -4.20
N THR A 228 6.29 19.27 -2.95
CA THR A 228 7.20 18.44 -2.16
C THR A 228 6.61 17.05 -1.90
N MET A 229 5.30 16.96 -1.58
CA MET A 229 4.63 15.68 -1.44
C MET A 229 4.60 14.88 -2.74
N ARG A 230 4.41 15.56 -3.88
CA ARG A 230 4.43 14.92 -5.19
C ARG A 230 5.79 14.29 -5.48
N GLY A 231 6.88 15.03 -5.24
CA GLY A 231 8.24 14.51 -5.37
C GLY A 231 8.47 13.28 -4.49
N GLN A 232 8.07 13.34 -3.22
CA GLN A 232 8.21 12.24 -2.28
C GLN A 232 7.39 11.00 -2.70
N LEU A 233 6.10 11.17 -3.02
CA LEU A 233 5.25 10.06 -3.47
C LEU A 233 5.78 9.45 -4.77
N LEU A 234 6.18 10.28 -5.73
CA LEU A 234 6.71 9.80 -7.00
C LEU A 234 8.02 9.04 -6.79
N ALA A 235 8.89 9.49 -5.87
CA ALA A 235 10.11 8.76 -5.52
C ALA A 235 9.79 7.36 -4.99
N TYR A 236 8.79 7.23 -4.11
CA TYR A 236 8.36 5.92 -3.60
C TYR A 236 7.83 5.03 -4.71
N MET A 237 6.94 5.55 -5.54
CA MET A 237 6.40 4.81 -6.68
C MET A 237 7.51 4.38 -7.65
N ALA A 238 8.51 5.24 -7.90
CA ALA A 238 9.60 4.96 -8.81
C ALA A 238 10.57 3.88 -8.28
N ILE A 239 10.83 3.86 -6.96
CA ILE A 239 11.57 2.76 -6.30
C ILE A 239 10.88 1.42 -6.58
N ILE A 240 9.56 1.36 -6.39
CA ILE A 240 8.77 0.15 -6.59
C ILE A 240 8.72 -0.23 -8.08
N HIS A 241 8.47 0.74 -8.96
CA HIS A 241 8.42 0.53 -10.40
C HIS A 241 9.73 -0.08 -10.93
N ARG A 242 10.88 0.49 -10.53
CA ARG A 242 12.21 -0.04 -10.87
C ARG A 242 12.40 -1.46 -10.33
N ALA A 243 12.06 -1.70 -9.06
CA ALA A 243 12.19 -3.04 -8.47
C ALA A 243 11.37 -4.09 -9.24
N ARG A 244 10.16 -3.74 -9.69
CA ARG A 244 9.31 -4.61 -10.52
C ARG A 244 9.96 -4.93 -11.87
N ILE A 245 10.56 -3.93 -12.54
CA ILE A 245 11.29 -4.11 -13.80
C ILE A 245 12.51 -5.03 -13.60
N GLU A 246 13.32 -4.78 -12.58
CA GLU A 246 14.53 -5.57 -12.29
C GLU A 246 14.23 -7.04 -11.99
N GLN A 247 13.01 -7.31 -11.53
CA GLN A 247 12.52 -8.67 -11.26
C GLN A 247 11.83 -9.30 -12.47
N GLY A 248 11.71 -8.59 -13.59
CA GLY A 248 11.08 -9.08 -14.81
C GLY A 248 9.56 -9.26 -14.67
N LYS A 249 8.90 -8.45 -13.82
CA LYS A 249 7.44 -8.45 -13.75
C LYS A 249 6.89 -7.92 -15.08
N GLN A 250 5.91 -8.61 -15.66
CA GLN A 250 5.27 -8.19 -16.91
C GLN A 250 4.52 -6.87 -16.77
N ASN A 251 3.94 -6.64 -15.59
CA ASN A 251 3.29 -5.39 -15.22
C ASN A 251 4.15 -4.69 -14.16
N SER A 252 4.78 -3.58 -14.53
CA SER A 252 5.52 -2.72 -13.61
C SER A 252 4.69 -1.54 -13.10
N THR A 253 3.45 -1.41 -13.54
CA THR A 253 2.53 -0.33 -13.14
C THR A 253 2.43 -0.18 -11.62
N VAL A 254 2.55 1.07 -11.13
CA VAL A 254 2.44 1.43 -9.72
C VAL A 254 1.45 2.56 -9.54
N TYR A 255 0.60 2.47 -8.53
CA TYR A 255 -0.33 3.52 -8.14
C TYR A 255 0.10 4.21 -6.84
N GLY A 256 -0.23 5.49 -6.74
CA GLY A 256 0.12 6.36 -5.63
C GLY A 256 -1.06 7.21 -5.20
N ILE A 257 -1.17 7.49 -3.90
CA ILE A 257 -2.14 8.46 -3.36
C ILE A 257 -1.39 9.45 -2.48
N ALA A 258 -1.53 10.74 -2.78
CA ALA A 258 -1.17 11.84 -1.90
C ALA A 258 -2.45 12.39 -1.28
N THR A 259 -2.54 12.41 0.04
CA THR A 259 -3.76 12.86 0.72
C THR A 259 -3.51 13.44 2.11
N ASP A 260 -4.28 14.45 2.49
CA ASP A 260 -4.38 14.97 3.86
C ASP A 260 -5.68 14.50 4.56
N SER A 261 -6.27 13.40 4.08
CA SER A 261 -7.60 12.84 4.41
C SER A 261 -8.83 13.62 3.93
N ASN A 262 -8.68 14.88 3.48
CA ASN A 262 -9.76 15.61 2.82
C ASN A 262 -9.50 15.70 1.31
N LEU A 263 -8.30 16.12 0.92
CA LEU A 263 -7.87 16.25 -0.46
C LEU A 263 -7.18 14.95 -0.89
N PHE A 264 -7.54 14.45 -2.06
CA PHE A 264 -6.99 13.22 -2.64
C PHE A 264 -6.45 13.51 -4.03
N ARG A 265 -5.20 13.14 -4.27
CA ARG A 265 -4.58 13.13 -5.59
C ARG A 265 -4.02 11.76 -5.89
N PHE A 266 -4.39 11.22 -7.03
CA PHE A 266 -3.96 9.91 -7.49
C PHE A 266 -2.87 10.05 -8.55
N LEU A 267 -1.83 9.22 -8.44
CA LEU A 267 -0.74 9.11 -9.39
C LEU A 267 -0.67 7.67 -9.93
N LYS A 268 -0.18 7.53 -11.16
CA LYS A 268 0.15 6.24 -11.77
C LYS A 268 1.49 6.36 -12.50
N ILE A 269 2.36 5.37 -12.33
CA ILE A 269 3.45 5.08 -13.26
C ILE A 269 3.00 3.86 -14.06
N ASP A 270 2.88 3.95 -15.37
CA ASP A 270 2.55 2.79 -16.22
C ASP A 270 3.78 1.93 -16.55
N ASP A 271 3.58 0.85 -17.29
CA ASP A 271 4.66 -0.08 -17.65
C ASP A 271 5.76 0.55 -18.51
N GLY A 272 5.45 1.67 -19.20
CA GLY A 272 6.40 2.44 -19.99
C GLY A 272 7.16 3.51 -19.19
N GLY A 273 6.91 3.64 -17.88
CA GLY A 273 7.50 4.68 -17.06
C GLY A 273 6.87 6.06 -17.26
N ARG A 274 5.68 6.15 -17.86
CA ARG A 274 4.92 7.40 -17.98
C ARG A 274 4.17 7.68 -16.69
N VAL A 275 4.20 8.95 -16.29
CA VAL A 275 3.55 9.40 -15.06
C VAL A 275 2.25 10.12 -15.39
N TYR A 276 1.16 9.66 -14.79
CA TYR A 276 -0.17 10.26 -14.89
C TYR A 276 -0.62 10.77 -13.52
N GLN A 277 -1.46 11.80 -13.53
CA GLN A 277 -2.02 12.36 -12.30
C GLN A 277 -3.49 12.73 -12.48
N SER A 278 -4.27 12.55 -11.42
CA SER A 278 -5.66 13.00 -11.39
C SER A 278 -5.77 14.48 -11.06
N LYS A 279 -6.95 15.06 -11.32
CA LYS A 279 -7.40 16.24 -10.58
C LYS A 279 -7.39 15.98 -9.07
N ILE A 280 -7.30 17.05 -8.27
CA ILE A 280 -7.55 16.96 -6.83
C ILE A 280 -9.03 16.65 -6.63
N MET A 281 -9.33 15.70 -5.77
CA MET A 281 -10.67 15.41 -5.29
C MET A 281 -10.81 15.83 -3.84
N GLU A 282 -11.94 16.41 -3.48
CA GLU A 282 -12.21 16.87 -2.12
C GLU A 282 -13.35 16.07 -1.48
N TRP A 283 -13.03 15.40 -0.39
CA TRP A 283 -13.95 14.54 0.35
C TRP A 283 -15.15 15.31 0.88
N GLU A 284 -14.90 16.43 1.57
CA GLU A 284 -15.94 17.28 2.16
C GLU A 284 -16.77 18.03 1.11
N ALA A 285 -16.28 18.15 -0.13
CA ALA A 285 -17.05 18.67 -1.27
C ALA A 285 -17.99 17.62 -1.88
N GLY A 286 -18.10 16.43 -1.28
CA GLY A 286 -18.98 15.36 -1.73
C GLY A 286 -18.35 14.39 -2.74
N GLU A 287 -17.04 14.50 -3.01
CA GLU A 287 -16.35 13.57 -3.94
C GLU A 287 -15.91 12.26 -3.26
N GLY A 288 -16.29 12.02 -2.00
CA GLY A 288 -16.02 10.78 -1.26
C GLY A 288 -16.40 9.48 -2.00
N PRO A 289 -17.55 9.38 -2.69
CA PRO A 289 -17.88 8.19 -3.51
C PRO A 289 -16.88 7.95 -4.65
N LEU A 290 -16.38 9.01 -5.30
CA LEU A 290 -15.36 8.91 -6.34
C LEU A 290 -14.04 8.41 -5.76
N VAL A 291 -13.59 9.02 -4.65
CA VAL A 291 -12.37 8.61 -3.95
C VAL A 291 -12.41 7.13 -3.58
N CYS A 292 -13.51 6.68 -2.96
CA CYS A 292 -13.70 5.27 -2.60
C CYS A 292 -13.65 4.36 -3.83
N SER A 293 -14.31 4.76 -4.91
CA SER A 293 -14.38 3.96 -6.15
C SER A 293 -13.00 3.84 -6.80
N TYR A 294 -12.21 4.91 -6.84
CA TYR A 294 -10.85 4.87 -7.38
C TYR A 294 -9.89 4.06 -6.53
N ILE A 295 -9.96 4.16 -5.19
CA ILE A 295 -9.16 3.31 -4.30
C ILE A 295 -9.48 1.83 -4.55
N ARG A 296 -10.77 1.47 -4.63
CA ARG A 296 -11.18 0.10 -4.95
C ARG A 296 -10.73 -0.34 -6.34
N TYR A 297 -10.86 0.52 -7.34
CA TYR A 297 -10.37 0.24 -8.70
C TYR A 297 -8.87 -0.08 -8.69
N ILE A 298 -8.07 0.74 -7.98
CA ILE A 298 -6.63 0.52 -7.84
C ILE A 298 -6.36 -0.80 -7.12
N ILE A 299 -7.06 -1.10 -6.03
CA ILE A 299 -6.92 -2.37 -5.29
C ILE A 299 -7.20 -3.56 -6.21
N ARG A 300 -8.29 -3.53 -6.99
CA ARG A 300 -8.63 -4.62 -7.92
C ARG A 300 -7.61 -4.76 -9.04
N THR A 301 -7.21 -3.65 -9.64
CA THR A 301 -6.18 -3.63 -10.69
C THR A 301 -4.87 -4.19 -10.16
N ALA A 302 -4.53 -3.86 -8.91
CA ALA A 302 -3.36 -4.39 -8.23
C ALA A 302 -3.44 -5.91 -8.00
N VAL A 303 -4.61 -6.44 -7.62
CA VAL A 303 -4.81 -7.89 -7.49
C VAL A 303 -4.71 -8.58 -8.84
N ALA A 304 -5.33 -8.01 -9.88
CA ALA A 304 -5.31 -8.58 -11.23
C ALA A 304 -3.90 -8.64 -11.83
N SER A 305 -3.04 -7.66 -11.54
CA SER A 305 -1.64 -7.64 -12.01
C SER A 305 -0.67 -8.46 -11.15
N SER A 306 -1.16 -9.09 -10.09
CA SER A 306 -0.37 -9.91 -9.17
C SER A 306 -0.05 -11.30 -9.70
N SER A 307 -0.93 -11.89 -10.53
CA SER A 307 -0.67 -13.19 -11.13
C SER A 307 0.28 -13.02 -12.31
N SER A 308 1.28 -13.89 -12.42
CA SER A 308 2.06 -14.14 -13.63
C SER A 308 1.17 -14.74 -14.75
N THR A 309 -0.06 -14.27 -14.90
CA THR A 309 -0.99 -14.63 -15.96
C THR A 309 -0.55 -13.94 -17.25
N PRO A 310 -0.51 -14.65 -18.38
CA PRO A 310 -0.10 -14.07 -19.65
C PRO A 310 -1.01 -12.88 -19.98
N SER A 311 -0.36 -11.80 -20.45
CA SER A 311 -0.94 -10.53 -20.89
C SER A 311 -2.40 -10.66 -21.37
N LEU A 312 -3.34 -10.28 -20.49
CA LEU A 312 -4.68 -9.91 -20.91
C LEU A 312 -4.60 -8.48 -21.44
N LYS A 313 -5.21 -8.23 -22.60
CA LYS A 313 -5.27 -6.88 -23.15
C LYS A 313 -5.97 -5.95 -22.14
N PRO A 314 -5.64 -4.64 -22.08
CA PRO A 314 -6.28 -3.68 -21.17
C PRO A 314 -7.82 -3.77 -21.17
N ASP A 315 -8.41 -3.96 -22.36
CA ASP A 315 -9.86 -4.13 -22.54
C ASP A 315 -10.40 -5.41 -21.88
N GLU A 316 -9.61 -6.48 -21.82
CA GLU A 316 -9.98 -7.76 -21.20
C GLU A 316 -9.83 -7.70 -19.68
N VAL A 317 -8.82 -6.98 -19.15
CA VAL A 317 -8.71 -6.72 -17.71
C VAL A 317 -9.85 -5.84 -17.23
N LYS A 318 -10.15 -4.77 -17.98
CA LYS A 318 -11.30 -3.90 -17.72
C LYS A 318 -12.59 -4.72 -17.78
N LYS A 319 -12.84 -5.46 -18.86
CA LYS A 319 -14.05 -6.28 -19.02
C LYS A 319 -14.15 -7.38 -17.97
N ALA A 320 -13.07 -8.08 -17.61
CA ALA A 320 -13.05 -9.10 -16.58
C ALA A 320 -13.39 -8.51 -15.20
N THR A 321 -12.74 -7.39 -14.86
CA THR A 321 -13.03 -6.62 -13.64
C THR A 321 -14.50 -6.20 -13.62
N LEU A 322 -15.04 -5.72 -14.74
CA LEU A 322 -16.44 -5.30 -14.89
C LEU A 322 -17.46 -6.45 -14.93
N THR A 323 -17.11 -7.62 -15.45
CA THR A 323 -18.01 -8.79 -15.42
C THR A 323 -18.13 -9.42 -14.04
N SER A 324 -17.11 -9.27 -13.20
CA SER A 324 -17.20 -9.63 -11.77
C SER A 324 -18.20 -8.77 -10.99
N PHE A 325 -18.74 -7.73 -11.64
CA PHE A 325 -19.41 -6.60 -11.04
C PHE A 325 -20.93 -6.56 -11.23
N LYS A 326 -21.57 -7.59 -11.79
CA LYS A 326 -23.04 -7.61 -11.82
C LYS A 326 -23.55 -7.71 -10.37
N PRO A 327 -24.29 -6.70 -9.86
CA PRO A 327 -24.81 -6.75 -8.51
C PRO A 327 -25.84 -7.89 -8.43
N ASP A 328 -25.63 -8.84 -7.51
CA ASP A 328 -26.73 -9.69 -7.06
C ASP A 328 -27.66 -8.78 -6.26
N VAL A 329 -28.89 -8.57 -6.77
CA VAL A 329 -29.88 -7.58 -6.28
C VAL A 329 -30.54 -8.04 -4.97
N ARG A 330 -29.79 -8.74 -4.12
CA ARG A 330 -30.27 -9.12 -2.79
C ARG A 330 -29.85 -8.05 -1.80
N GLY A 331 -30.80 -7.16 -1.49
CA GLY A 331 -30.71 -6.22 -0.38
C GLY A 331 -30.26 -6.94 0.88
N PHE A 332 -29.10 -6.56 1.39
CA PHE A 332 -28.53 -7.14 2.59
C PHE A 332 -28.86 -6.23 3.77
N ASP A 333 -29.67 -6.75 4.69
CA ASP A 333 -30.12 -6.07 5.90
C ASP A 333 -29.05 -6.19 6.98
N PHE A 334 -28.50 -5.07 7.45
CA PHE A 334 -27.61 -5.03 8.62
C PHE A 334 -28.43 -4.74 9.87
N ASN A 335 -29.24 -5.70 10.30
CA ASN A 335 -29.87 -5.70 11.62
C ASN A 335 -29.11 -6.63 12.57
N VAL A 336 -27.85 -6.28 12.86
CA VAL A 336 -27.15 -6.81 14.03
C VAL A 336 -26.56 -5.62 14.78
N SER A 337 -27.28 -5.19 15.81
CA SER A 337 -26.84 -4.18 16.79
C SER A 337 -25.57 -4.69 17.49
N PRO A 338 -24.50 -3.89 17.65
CA PRO A 338 -23.29 -4.32 18.36
C PRO A 338 -23.39 -4.32 19.89
N PHE A 339 -24.59 -4.16 20.49
CA PHE A 339 -24.77 -4.00 21.93
C PHE A 339 -25.88 -4.88 22.49
N ASP A 340 -25.72 -6.20 22.40
CA ASP A 340 -26.42 -7.12 23.29
C ASP A 340 -25.42 -7.55 24.39
N TYR A 341 -25.31 -6.73 25.43
CA TYR A 341 -24.79 -7.19 26.71
C TYR A 341 -25.94 -7.84 27.47
N ASP A 342 -25.93 -9.17 27.55
CA ASP A 342 -26.67 -9.90 28.57
C ASP A 342 -26.27 -9.33 29.94
N THR A 343 -27.19 -8.57 30.54
CA THR A 343 -27.03 -8.00 31.87
C THR A 343 -27.62 -9.02 32.84
N ASP A 344 -26.76 -9.80 33.49
CA ASP A 344 -27.11 -10.65 34.62
C ASP A 344 -27.17 -9.79 35.90
N PRO A 345 -28.31 -9.65 36.58
CA PRO A 345 -28.44 -8.79 37.75
C PRO A 345 -28.32 -9.61 39.04
N SER A 346 -27.11 -9.82 39.53
CA SER A 346 -26.87 -10.12 40.96
C SER A 346 -25.38 -10.02 41.28
N ASP A 347 -24.95 -8.94 41.93
CA ASP A 347 -24.62 -9.04 43.36
C ASP A 347 -24.18 -7.68 43.90
N ASP A 348 -24.80 -7.39 45.04
CA ASP A 348 -24.64 -6.28 45.96
C ASP A 348 -23.36 -6.49 46.76
N ASP A 349 -22.38 -5.58 46.68
CA ASP A 349 -21.48 -5.36 47.80
C ASP A 349 -20.94 -3.93 47.83
N SER A 350 -21.44 -3.21 48.83
CA SER A 350 -21.05 -1.88 49.25
C SER A 350 -19.68 -1.89 49.91
N SER A 351 -18.72 -1.12 49.37
CA SER A 351 -17.54 -0.70 50.13
C SER A 351 -17.30 0.81 49.98
N GLU A 352 -17.36 1.49 51.13
CA GLU A 352 -17.09 2.91 51.35
C GLU A 352 -15.73 3.37 50.76
N ILE A 353 -15.74 4.52 50.10
CA ILE A 353 -14.54 5.24 49.68
C ILE A 353 -14.18 6.26 50.78
N PRO A 354 -12.98 6.21 51.40
CA PRO A 354 -12.56 7.26 52.32
C PRO A 354 -12.11 8.53 51.57
N PRO A 355 -12.23 9.73 52.18
CA PRO A 355 -11.87 10.97 51.52
C PRO A 355 -10.34 11.14 51.44
N LEU A 356 -9.85 11.54 50.26
CA LEU A 356 -8.45 11.90 50.03
C LEU A 356 -8.10 13.25 50.71
N PRO A 357 -6.88 13.39 51.25
CA PRO A 357 -6.41 14.62 51.86
C PRO A 357 -6.00 15.65 50.80
N SER A 358 -6.39 16.90 51.03
CA SER A 358 -5.97 18.08 50.28
C SER A 358 -4.54 18.48 50.63
N LEU A 359 -3.67 18.61 49.62
CA LEU A 359 -2.34 19.24 49.72
C LEU A 359 -2.06 20.13 48.48
N PRO A 360 -1.08 21.07 48.59
CA PRO A 360 -1.25 22.44 48.10
C PRO A 360 -0.73 22.68 46.68
N LEU A 361 -1.21 23.80 46.14
CA LEU A 361 -0.79 24.42 44.89
C LEU A 361 0.67 24.91 44.97
N GLU A 362 1.52 24.46 44.03
CA GLU A 362 2.50 25.30 43.32
C GLU A 362 3.23 24.52 42.20
N GLY A 363 3.40 25.15 41.03
CA GLY A 363 4.50 24.87 40.10
C GLY A 363 4.28 23.89 38.94
N THR A 364 4.14 24.44 37.72
CA THR A 364 4.61 23.96 36.39
C THR A 364 4.74 22.45 36.06
N ASN A 365 4.22 22.09 34.88
CA ASN A 365 4.55 20.97 33.94
C ASN A 365 3.28 20.14 33.64
N GLY A 366 2.82 20.02 32.38
CA GLY A 366 3.54 19.45 31.25
C GLY A 366 3.16 17.97 31.14
N ILE A 367 2.04 17.67 30.47
CA ILE A 367 1.53 16.30 30.31
C ILE A 367 2.38 15.55 29.30
N TYR A 368 3.09 14.51 29.78
CA TYR A 368 3.75 13.51 28.96
C TYR A 368 2.85 12.27 28.84
N VAL A 369 2.50 11.88 27.61
CA VAL A 369 1.92 10.57 27.30
C VAL A 369 3.04 9.66 26.82
N ARG A 370 3.27 8.57 27.56
CA ARG A 370 4.31 7.57 27.29
C ARG A 370 3.68 6.40 26.54
N PHE A 371 4.06 6.20 25.27
CA PHE A 371 3.75 4.96 24.56
C PHE A 371 4.87 3.94 24.82
N LEU A 372 4.49 2.78 25.35
CA LEU A 372 5.38 1.64 25.52
C LEU A 372 5.61 0.98 24.15
N LYS A 373 6.86 0.60 23.90
CA LYS A 373 7.34 -0.08 22.69
C LYS A 373 6.91 -1.53 22.63
#